data_AF-A0A8S1MH43-F1
#
_entry.id   AF-A0A8S1MH43-F1
#
_cell.length_a   1.000
_cell.length_b   1.000
_cell.length_c   1.000
_cell.angle_alpha   90.00
_cell.angle_beta   90.00
_cell.angle_gamma   90.00
#
_symmetry.space_group_name_H-M   'P 1'
#
loop_
_entity.id
_entity.type
_entity.pdbx_description
1 polymer ?
#
loop_
_entity_poly.entity_id
_entity_poly.type
_entity_poly.pdbx_seq_one_letter_code
_entity_poly.pdbx_strand_id
1 'polypeptide(L)'
;MILLLYIFIASTHQAQYTLTVKKGDQYETPTLPAHQKNLEVVQIRIKLGLTGATYVVPHDENQMRCMSSWNKLWGYSRCLGSLHHKDSDRFVFRRAQSCLKYNEQGVYEIPNCPEKDLVEIAAYAYDNSVVPYEHPDQLIRIFNTKIRTEVWYSYRLIFLSDQTVYELMDDNGYTLEKQIIYHRTCYAWKNGYRLNLYFGGVCEAPIDIIAEHVDQL
;
A
#
# COMPACT_ATOMS: atom_id res chain seq x y z
N MET A 1 -6.60 -49.58 -16.74
CA MET A 1 -7.03 -48.67 -15.66
C MET A 1 -5.85 -47.75 -15.38
N ILE A 2 -5.85 -46.54 -15.94
CA ILE A 2 -4.74 -45.58 -15.82
C ILE A 2 -5.05 -44.68 -14.63
N LEU A 3 -4.25 -44.79 -13.57
CA LEU A 3 -4.34 -43.93 -12.39
C LEU A 3 -3.62 -42.61 -12.73
N LEU A 4 -4.39 -41.57 -13.06
CA LEU A 4 -3.89 -40.21 -13.23
C LEU A 4 -3.59 -39.63 -11.84
N LEU A 5 -2.29 -39.61 -11.50
CA LEU A 5 -1.77 -38.94 -10.31
C LEU A 5 -1.79 -37.43 -10.56
N TYR A 6 -2.80 -36.74 -10.04
CA TYR A 6 -2.80 -35.28 -9.99
C TYR A 6 -1.79 -34.82 -8.94
N ILE A 7 -0.60 -34.44 -9.39
CA ILE A 7 0.36 -33.72 -8.55
C ILE A 7 -0.19 -32.30 -8.39
N PHE A 8 -0.85 -32.04 -7.27
CA PHE A 8 -1.10 -30.68 -6.81
C PHE A 8 0.25 -30.08 -6.41
N ILE A 9 0.84 -29.27 -7.29
CA ILE A 9 1.92 -28.38 -6.92
C ILE A 9 1.28 -27.27 -6.09
N ALA A 10 1.18 -27.47 -4.78
CA ALA A 10 0.93 -26.38 -3.87
C ALA A 10 2.17 -25.48 -3.91
N SER A 11 2.09 -24.36 -4.61
CA SER A 11 3.10 -23.31 -4.54
C SER A 11 3.10 -22.77 -3.11
N THR A 12 3.96 -23.31 -2.25
CA THR A 12 4.15 -22.78 -0.90
C THR A 12 4.94 -21.48 -1.01
N HIS A 13 4.25 -20.36 -0.87
CA HIS A 13 4.90 -19.06 -0.72
C HIS A 13 5.75 -19.07 0.55
N GLN A 14 7.07 -18.92 0.40
CA GLN A 14 7.97 -18.81 1.54
C GLN A 14 8.25 -17.34 1.79
N ALA A 15 7.64 -16.78 2.84
CA ALA A 15 7.96 -15.43 3.30
C ALA A 15 9.41 -15.37 3.79
N GLN A 16 10.16 -14.36 3.37
CA GLN A 16 11.51 -14.11 3.90
C GLN A 16 11.44 -13.65 5.35
N TYR A 17 10.48 -12.76 5.65
CA TYR A 17 10.15 -12.31 6.99
C TYR A 17 8.74 -11.70 7.00
N THR A 18 8.16 -11.60 8.20
CA THR A 18 6.83 -11.02 8.44
C THR A 18 6.96 -9.73 9.26
N LEU A 19 6.25 -8.70 8.83
CA LEU A 19 6.04 -7.46 9.58
C LEU A 19 4.64 -7.46 10.15
N THR A 20 4.50 -7.04 11.40
CA THR A 20 3.20 -6.80 12.02
C THR A 20 3.17 -5.36 12.52
N VAL A 21 2.10 -4.66 12.15
CA VAL A 21 1.73 -3.36 12.69
C VAL A 21 0.52 -3.57 13.57
N LYS A 22 0.52 -2.95 14.75
CA LYS A 22 -0.64 -2.90 15.64
C LYS A 22 -1.32 -1.55 15.55
N LYS A 23 -2.64 -1.56 15.72
CA LYS A 23 -3.41 -0.33 15.89
C LYS A 23 -2.80 0.50 17.04
N GLY A 24 -2.64 1.81 16.80
CA GLY A 24 -2.02 2.74 17.75
C GLY A 24 -0.50 2.87 17.59
N ASP A 25 0.15 2.01 16.81
CA ASP A 25 1.57 2.15 16.54
C ASP A 25 1.84 3.48 15.80
N GLN A 26 2.76 4.26 16.34
CA GLN A 26 3.33 5.42 15.66
C GLN A 26 4.68 5.00 15.08
N TYR A 27 4.85 5.15 13.78
CA TYR A 27 6.13 4.84 13.16
C TYR A 27 7.09 6.00 13.34
N GLU A 28 8.18 5.76 14.06
CA GLU A 28 9.38 6.55 13.86
C GLU A 28 9.80 6.40 12.39
N THR A 29 9.76 7.52 11.67
CA THR A 29 10.34 7.74 10.34
C THR A 29 11.56 6.84 10.16
N PRO A 30 11.67 6.02 9.09
CA PRO A 30 12.62 4.93 9.10
C PRO A 30 14.06 5.45 9.09
N THR A 31 14.71 5.41 10.24
CA THR A 31 16.15 5.19 10.33
C THR A 31 16.35 3.72 10.60
N LEU A 32 16.81 2.96 9.60
CA LEU A 32 17.76 1.83 9.67
C LEU A 32 17.78 1.09 8.30
N PRO A 33 18.93 0.48 7.92
CA PRO A 33 19.51 0.70 6.60
C PRO A 33 18.73 0.03 5.49
N ALA A 34 18.52 0.85 4.46
CA ALA A 34 18.25 0.45 3.10
C ALA A 34 19.08 -0.78 2.70
N HIS A 35 18.45 -1.94 2.58
CA HIS A 35 18.92 -2.87 1.56
C HIS A 35 18.64 -2.20 0.23
N GLN A 36 19.66 -1.53 -0.32
CA GLN A 36 19.72 -1.21 -1.74
C GLN A 36 19.58 -2.53 -2.48
N LYS A 37 18.39 -2.76 -3.02
CA LYS A 37 18.13 -3.90 -3.89
C LYS A 37 17.92 -3.30 -5.26
N ASN A 38 18.88 -3.56 -6.14
CA ASN A 38 18.80 -3.27 -7.57
C ASN A 38 17.80 -4.25 -8.18
N LEU A 39 16.52 -3.98 -7.96
CA LEU A 39 15.43 -4.82 -8.41
C LEU A 39 14.49 -4.00 -9.29
N GLU A 40 14.22 -4.55 -10.47
CA GLU A 40 13.22 -4.00 -11.39
C GLU A 40 11.81 -4.37 -10.96
N VAL A 41 11.67 -5.41 -10.14
CA VAL A 41 10.38 -5.83 -9.60
C VAL A 41 10.52 -6.12 -8.11
N VAL A 42 9.60 -5.58 -7.34
CA VAL A 42 9.48 -5.82 -5.90
C VAL A 42 8.05 -6.19 -5.58
N GLN A 43 7.88 -7.11 -4.62
CA GLN A 43 6.58 -7.63 -4.24
C GLN A 43 6.48 -7.78 -2.72
N ILE A 44 5.27 -7.59 -2.21
CA ILE A 44 4.91 -7.89 -0.82
C ILE A 44 3.51 -8.48 -0.78
N ARG A 45 3.24 -9.37 0.17
CA ARG A 45 1.89 -9.84 0.49
C ARG A 45 1.41 -9.10 1.72
N ILE A 46 0.18 -8.59 1.70
CA ILE A 46 -0.38 -7.85 2.82
C ILE A 46 -1.79 -8.34 3.12
N LYS A 47 -2.05 -8.54 4.41
CA LYS A 47 -3.38 -8.76 4.98
C LYS A 47 -3.69 -7.63 5.95
N LEU A 48 -4.79 -6.92 5.69
CA LEU A 48 -5.31 -5.87 6.57
C LEU A 48 -6.19 -6.51 7.64
N GLY A 49 -6.03 -6.09 8.89
CA GLY A 49 -6.81 -6.59 10.02
C GLY A 49 -8.31 -6.27 9.92
N LEU A 50 -9.15 -6.91 10.73
CA LEU A 50 -10.61 -6.68 10.78
C LEU A 50 -11.02 -5.21 10.93
N THR A 51 -10.30 -4.44 11.74
CA THR A 51 -10.56 -3.00 11.93
C THR A 51 -10.13 -2.16 10.72
N GLY A 52 -9.48 -2.80 9.75
CA GLY A 52 -9.03 -2.32 8.45
C GLY A 52 -9.99 -1.36 7.76
N ALA A 53 -11.23 -1.82 7.70
CA ALA A 53 -12.31 -1.18 6.98
C ALA A 53 -13.24 -0.38 7.90
N THR A 54 -13.02 -0.37 9.22
CA THR A 54 -13.91 0.26 10.21
C THR A 54 -13.29 1.44 10.97
N TYR A 55 -12.03 1.80 10.70
CA TYR A 55 -11.37 2.87 11.44
C TYR A 55 -12.02 4.24 11.21
N VAL A 56 -12.25 4.94 12.32
CA VAL A 56 -12.69 6.34 12.41
C VAL A 56 -11.73 7.01 13.39
N VAL A 57 -11.10 8.10 12.96
CA VAL A 57 -10.15 8.87 13.77
C VAL A 57 -10.92 9.56 14.90
N PRO A 58 -10.36 9.66 16.12
CA PRO A 58 -10.96 10.44 17.19
C PRO A 58 -11.39 11.84 16.73
N HIS A 59 -12.45 12.38 17.35
CA HIS A 59 -12.94 13.73 17.08
C HIS A 59 -11.96 14.78 17.65
N ASP A 60 -10.85 15.00 16.96
CA ASP A 60 -9.88 16.05 17.23
C ASP A 60 -9.64 16.93 15.99
N GLU A 61 -8.78 17.93 16.13
CA GLU A 61 -8.42 18.87 15.06
C GLU A 61 -7.77 18.20 13.83
N ASN A 62 -7.30 16.96 13.96
CA ASN A 62 -6.66 16.19 12.89
C ASN A 62 -7.62 15.19 12.23
N GLN A 63 -8.85 15.03 12.73
CA GLN A 63 -9.83 14.06 12.22
C GLN A 63 -10.03 14.14 10.70
N MET A 64 -10.29 15.34 10.17
CA MET A 64 -10.51 15.54 8.73
C MET A 64 -9.28 15.14 7.91
N ARG A 65 -8.08 15.47 8.40
CA ARG A 65 -6.82 15.08 7.76
C ARG A 65 -6.67 13.57 7.78
N CYS A 66 -6.79 12.93 8.93
CA CYS A 66 -6.55 11.50 9.07
C CYS A 66 -7.60 10.61 8.37
N MET A 67 -8.87 11.07 8.26
CA MET A 67 -9.96 10.24 7.69
C MET A 67 -10.15 10.37 6.18
N SER A 68 -9.77 11.50 5.60
CA SER A 68 -9.77 11.67 4.14
C SER A 68 -8.41 11.34 3.52
N SER A 69 -7.35 11.29 4.33
CA SER A 69 -6.00 10.98 3.87
C SER A 69 -5.79 9.50 3.63
N TRP A 70 -5.04 9.26 2.57
CA TRP A 70 -4.51 7.95 2.24
C TRP A 70 -3.42 7.55 3.25
N ASN A 71 -3.61 6.42 3.92
CA ASN A 71 -2.61 5.80 4.79
C ASN A 71 -1.54 5.13 3.93
N LYS A 72 -0.28 5.43 4.21
CA LYS A 72 0.84 4.84 3.48
C LYS A 72 0.96 3.35 3.86
N LEU A 73 0.91 2.49 2.85
CA LEU A 73 0.97 1.05 3.04
C LEU A 73 2.41 0.58 2.89
N TRP A 74 2.87 0.34 1.66
CA TRP A 74 4.20 -0.17 1.38
C TRP A 74 4.72 0.48 0.10
N GLY A 75 6.02 0.62 -0.01
CA GLY A 75 6.60 1.21 -1.20
C GLY A 75 8.11 1.07 -1.28
N TYR A 76 8.68 1.79 -2.24
CA TYR A 76 10.10 1.85 -2.50
C TYR A 76 10.44 3.25 -3.02
N SER A 77 11.62 3.76 -2.64
CA SER A 77 12.16 4.90 -3.35
C SER A 77 12.72 4.45 -4.71
N ARG A 78 12.75 5.38 -5.65
CA ARG A 78 13.50 5.30 -6.90
C ARG A 78 14.76 6.14 -6.78
N CYS A 79 15.67 5.96 -7.72
CA CYS A 79 16.87 6.78 -7.89
C CYS A 79 17.91 6.63 -6.76
N LEU A 80 19.19 6.60 -7.13
CA LEU A 80 20.27 6.52 -6.15
C LEU A 80 20.35 7.80 -5.28
N GLY A 81 20.41 7.63 -3.96
CA GLY A 81 20.63 8.74 -3.01
C GLY A 81 19.38 9.60 -2.75
N SER A 82 18.21 9.13 -3.16
CA SER A 82 16.94 9.81 -2.91
C SER A 82 16.52 9.72 -1.44
N LEU A 83 15.71 10.67 -0.96
CA LEU A 83 15.08 10.61 0.37
C LEU A 83 13.66 10.06 0.24
N HIS A 84 13.03 9.63 1.33
CA HIS A 84 11.77 8.88 1.23
C HIS A 84 10.59 9.73 0.74
N HIS A 85 10.78 11.05 0.68
CA HIS A 85 9.88 12.04 0.09
C HIS A 85 10.34 12.57 -1.26
N LYS A 86 11.47 12.11 -1.80
CA LYS A 86 12.03 12.56 -3.07
C LYS A 86 12.13 11.31 -3.94
N ASP A 87 11.26 11.18 -4.95
CA ASP A 87 11.23 10.01 -5.85
C ASP A 87 10.86 8.70 -5.13
N SER A 88 9.59 8.57 -4.70
CA SER A 88 9.17 7.34 -4.04
C SER A 88 7.76 6.91 -4.36
N ASP A 89 7.59 5.61 -4.53
CA ASP A 89 6.38 4.96 -5.02
C ASP A 89 5.80 4.10 -3.91
N ARG A 90 4.51 4.24 -3.66
CA ARG A 90 3.82 3.58 -2.57
C ARG A 90 2.45 3.10 -3.02
N PHE A 91 2.07 1.96 -2.50
CA PHE A 91 0.67 1.68 -2.28
C PHE A 91 0.22 2.45 -1.04
N VAL A 92 -0.98 2.98 -1.12
CA VAL A 92 -1.66 3.62 -0.01
C VAL A 92 -3.06 3.03 0.09
N PHE A 93 -3.68 3.15 1.25
CA PHE A 93 -5.01 2.63 1.47
C PHE A 93 -5.85 3.59 2.30
N ARG A 94 -7.16 3.47 2.19
CA ARG A 94 -8.09 4.12 3.11
C ARG A 94 -9.37 3.31 3.19
N ARG A 95 -10.17 3.60 4.21
CA ARG A 95 -11.51 3.03 4.33
C ARG A 95 -12.37 3.36 3.10
N ALA A 96 -13.24 2.44 2.70
CA ALA A 96 -14.23 2.68 1.65
C ALA A 96 -15.07 3.95 1.95
N GLN A 97 -14.96 4.95 1.09
CA GLN A 97 -15.55 6.28 1.33
C GLN A 97 -17.07 6.27 1.23
N SER A 98 -17.63 5.30 0.50
CA SER A 98 -19.06 5.02 0.41
C SER A 98 -19.70 4.72 1.78
N CYS A 99 -18.93 4.24 2.75
CA CYS A 99 -19.38 3.95 4.11
C CYS A 99 -19.23 5.12 5.07
N LEU A 100 -18.77 6.27 4.59
CA LEU A 100 -18.53 7.46 5.39
C LEU A 100 -19.48 8.59 5.02
N LYS A 101 -19.92 9.35 6.02
CA LYS A 101 -20.64 10.61 5.84
C LYS A 101 -19.94 11.72 6.60
N TYR A 102 -19.99 12.91 6.02
CA TYR A 102 -19.37 14.13 6.56
C TYR A 102 -20.45 15.11 6.98
N ASN A 103 -20.31 15.70 8.16
CA ASN A 103 -21.14 16.78 8.68
C ASN A 103 -20.30 17.77 9.50
N GLU A 104 -20.95 18.76 10.09
CA GLU A 104 -20.30 19.78 10.93
C GLU A 104 -19.62 19.19 12.17
N GLN A 105 -20.08 18.01 12.63
CA GLN A 105 -19.52 17.28 13.76
C GLN A 105 -18.35 16.36 13.37
N GLY A 106 -17.97 16.35 12.08
CA GLY A 106 -16.89 15.54 11.55
C GLY A 106 -17.42 14.42 10.66
N VAL A 107 -16.90 13.23 10.85
CA VAL A 107 -17.16 12.10 9.97
C VAL A 107 -17.58 10.88 10.76
N TYR A 108 -18.59 10.19 10.25
CA TYR A 108 -19.19 9.03 10.89
C TYR A 108 -19.45 7.92 9.88
N GLU A 109 -19.54 6.70 10.40
CA GLU A 109 -19.83 5.51 9.62
C GLU A 109 -21.33 5.38 9.33
N ILE A 110 -21.68 5.05 8.09
CA ILE A 110 -23.05 4.73 7.72
C ILE A 110 -23.43 3.37 8.32
N PRO A 111 -24.48 3.29 9.16
CA PRO A 111 -24.94 2.02 9.72
C PRO A 111 -25.27 1.01 8.62
N ASN A 112 -24.87 -0.25 8.82
CA ASN A 112 -25.10 -1.35 7.89
C ASN A 112 -24.57 -1.10 6.46
N CYS A 113 -23.45 -0.37 6.32
CA CYS A 113 -22.84 -0.16 5.01
C CYS A 113 -22.51 -1.50 4.32
N PRO A 114 -22.92 -1.71 3.05
CA PRO A 114 -22.59 -2.92 2.30
C PRO A 114 -21.09 -3.15 2.09
N GLU A 115 -20.30 -2.08 2.16
CA GLU A 115 -18.85 -2.09 1.94
C GLU A 115 -18.05 -1.95 3.25
N LYS A 116 -18.66 -2.22 4.41
CA LYS A 116 -18.04 -2.03 5.73
C LYS A 116 -16.74 -2.81 5.95
N ASP A 117 -16.54 -3.89 5.19
CA ASP A 117 -15.36 -4.76 5.25
C ASP A 117 -14.40 -4.51 4.07
N LEU A 118 -14.64 -3.46 3.29
CA LEU A 118 -13.84 -3.09 2.12
C LEU A 118 -12.92 -1.89 2.37
N VAL A 119 -11.76 -1.95 1.73
CA VAL A 119 -10.72 -0.93 1.76
C VAL A 119 -10.42 -0.48 0.33
N GLU A 120 -10.29 0.82 0.14
CA GLU A 120 -9.83 1.41 -1.12
C GLU A 120 -8.30 1.43 -1.14
N ILE A 121 -7.72 1.15 -2.30
CA ILE A 121 -6.28 1.18 -2.55
C ILE A 121 -5.98 2.27 -3.59
N ALA A 122 -4.83 2.92 -3.47
CA ALA A 122 -4.29 3.80 -4.50
C ALA A 122 -2.78 3.56 -4.71
N ALA A 123 -2.32 3.86 -5.91
CA ALA A 123 -0.91 4.08 -6.21
C ALA A 123 -0.58 5.55 -5.94
N TYR A 124 0.54 5.80 -5.28
CA TYR A 124 0.95 7.10 -4.78
C TYR A 124 2.45 7.28 -5.08
N ALA A 125 2.84 8.39 -5.69
CA ALA A 125 4.24 8.63 -6.03
C ALA A 125 4.70 10.05 -5.72
N TYR A 126 5.79 10.22 -4.96
CA TYR A 126 6.57 11.46 -5.02
C TYR A 126 7.45 11.44 -6.27
N ASP A 127 7.51 12.56 -7.00
CA ASP A 127 8.49 12.76 -8.08
C ASP A 127 9.19 14.09 -7.86
N ASN A 128 10.51 14.07 -7.62
CA ASN A 128 11.31 15.23 -7.21
C ASN A 128 10.72 16.06 -6.05
N SER A 129 10.24 15.38 -5.01
CA SER A 129 9.56 16.01 -3.86
C SER A 129 8.20 16.65 -4.16
N VAL A 130 7.66 16.49 -5.38
CA VAL A 130 6.29 16.91 -5.69
C VAL A 130 5.31 16.11 -4.85
N VAL A 131 4.47 16.83 -4.14
CA VAL A 131 3.58 16.31 -3.12
C VAL A 131 2.31 15.76 -3.78
N PRO A 132 1.95 14.48 -3.59
CA PRO A 132 0.92 13.85 -4.41
C PRO A 132 -0.49 14.37 -4.17
N TYR A 133 -0.80 14.85 -2.96
CA TYR A 133 -2.12 15.38 -2.63
C TYR A 133 -2.35 16.80 -3.15
N GLU A 134 -1.30 17.52 -3.55
CA GLU A 134 -1.41 18.84 -4.19
C GLU A 134 -1.59 18.71 -5.70
N HIS A 135 -1.14 17.59 -6.28
CA HIS A 135 -1.27 17.27 -7.71
C HIS A 135 -1.87 15.87 -7.92
N PRO A 136 -3.09 15.62 -7.40
CA PRO A 136 -3.65 14.28 -7.35
C PRO A 136 -3.78 13.65 -8.74
N ASP A 137 -4.15 14.45 -9.75
CA ASP A 137 -4.35 13.98 -11.12
C ASP A 137 -3.09 13.42 -11.79
N GLN A 138 -1.91 13.61 -11.19
CA GLN A 138 -0.62 13.20 -11.75
C GLN A 138 0.05 12.09 -10.94
N LEU A 139 -0.12 12.08 -9.63
CA LEU A 139 0.73 11.30 -8.72
C LEU A 139 -0.04 10.36 -7.80
N ILE A 140 -1.37 10.48 -7.70
CA ILE A 140 -2.22 9.49 -7.02
C ILE A 140 -3.20 8.87 -8.02
N ARG A 141 -3.20 7.54 -8.12
CA ARG A 141 -4.11 6.76 -8.97
C ARG A 141 -4.92 5.82 -8.10
N ILE A 142 -6.21 6.13 -7.95
CA ILE A 142 -7.14 5.32 -7.17
C ILE A 142 -7.45 4.05 -7.94
N PHE A 143 -7.34 2.90 -7.28
CA PHE A 143 -7.76 1.63 -7.84
C PHE A 143 -9.30 1.54 -7.77
N ASN A 144 -9.92 1.07 -8.84
CA ASN A 144 -11.36 0.77 -8.83
C ASN A 144 -11.68 -0.45 -7.95
N THR A 145 -10.73 -1.38 -7.87
CA THR A 145 -10.80 -2.58 -7.05
C THR A 145 -10.68 -2.22 -5.57
N LYS A 146 -11.69 -2.60 -4.80
CA LYS A 146 -11.64 -2.58 -3.34
C LYS A 146 -11.29 -3.96 -2.82
N ILE A 147 -10.51 -4.01 -1.75
CA ILE A 147 -10.06 -5.26 -1.15
C ILE A 147 -10.79 -5.51 0.18
N ARG A 148 -10.99 -6.78 0.51
CA ARG A 148 -11.55 -7.20 1.81
C ARG A 148 -10.47 -7.26 2.90
N THR A 149 -10.85 -6.96 4.14
CA THR A 149 -10.04 -7.27 5.32
C THR A 149 -9.91 -8.77 5.53
N GLU A 150 -8.89 -9.18 6.29
CA GLU A 150 -8.54 -10.58 6.59
C GLU A 150 -8.26 -11.47 5.37
N VAL A 151 -8.06 -10.87 4.19
CA VAL A 151 -7.66 -11.57 2.97
C VAL A 151 -6.26 -11.11 2.56
N TRP A 152 -5.44 -12.06 2.09
CA TRP A 152 -4.12 -11.78 1.55
C TRP A 152 -4.21 -11.25 0.12
N TYR A 153 -3.47 -10.19 -0.15
CA TYR A 153 -3.27 -9.67 -1.51
C TYR A 153 -1.79 -9.46 -1.77
N SER A 154 -1.39 -9.62 -3.02
CA SER A 154 -0.03 -9.33 -3.45
C SER A 154 0.03 -7.96 -4.10
N TYR A 155 0.99 -7.14 -3.67
CA TYR A 155 1.24 -5.79 -4.14
C TYR A 155 2.60 -5.78 -4.82
N ARG A 156 2.63 -5.40 -6.09
CA ARG A 156 3.84 -5.45 -6.91
C ARG A 156 4.12 -4.09 -7.53
N LEU A 157 5.37 -3.67 -7.41
CA LEU A 157 5.91 -2.52 -8.13
C LEU A 157 6.90 -3.04 -9.17
N ILE A 158 6.69 -2.65 -10.42
CA ILE A 158 7.62 -2.89 -11.52
C ILE A 158 8.16 -1.54 -11.94
N PHE A 159 9.45 -1.35 -11.72
CA PHE A 159 10.15 -0.13 -12.07
C PHE A 159 10.65 -0.20 -13.50
N LEU A 160 10.44 0.89 -14.23
CA LEU A 160 11.04 1.19 -15.53
C LEU A 160 11.77 2.53 -15.43
N SER A 161 12.49 2.92 -16.49
CA SER A 161 13.32 4.12 -16.48
C SER A 161 12.57 5.42 -16.20
N ASP A 162 11.29 5.48 -16.57
CA ASP A 162 10.44 6.66 -16.61
C ASP A 162 9.03 6.39 -16.12
N GLN A 163 8.75 5.21 -15.57
CA GLN A 163 7.44 4.88 -15.02
C GLN A 163 7.53 3.78 -13.97
N THR A 164 6.52 3.71 -13.11
CA THR A 164 6.29 2.58 -12.22
C THR A 164 4.94 1.97 -12.54
N VAL A 165 4.92 0.66 -12.70
CA VAL A 165 3.69 -0.12 -12.84
C VAL A 165 3.34 -0.71 -11.48
N TYR A 166 2.11 -0.44 -11.04
CA TYR A 166 1.55 -0.91 -9.78
C TYR A 166 0.54 -2.00 -10.10
N GLU A 167 0.71 -3.18 -9.52
CA GLU A 167 -0.20 -4.30 -9.68
C GLU A 167 -0.73 -4.77 -8.34
N LEU A 168 -2.04 -4.89 -8.27
CA LEU A 168 -2.76 -5.52 -7.18
C LEU A 168 -3.23 -6.89 -7.65
N MET A 169 -2.89 -7.92 -6.90
CA MET A 169 -3.18 -9.32 -7.22
C MET A 169 -3.89 -9.99 -6.04
N ASP A 170 -4.75 -10.95 -6.33
CA ASP A 170 -5.35 -11.81 -5.31
C ASP A 170 -4.33 -12.84 -4.77
N ASP A 171 -4.79 -13.68 -3.84
CA ASP A 171 -3.93 -14.68 -3.20
C ASP A 171 -3.50 -15.82 -4.13
N ASN A 172 -4.20 -16.00 -5.25
CA ASN A 172 -3.86 -16.98 -6.28
C ASN A 172 -2.90 -16.40 -7.33
N GLY A 173 -2.52 -15.13 -7.20
CA GLY A 173 -1.66 -14.43 -8.15
C GLY A 173 -2.39 -13.86 -9.37
N TYR A 174 -3.72 -13.87 -9.42
CA TYR A 174 -4.47 -13.21 -10.48
C TYR A 174 -4.42 -11.69 -10.30
N THR A 175 -4.03 -10.98 -11.35
CA THR A 175 -4.07 -9.51 -11.36
C THR A 175 -5.52 -9.03 -11.28
N LEU A 176 -5.84 -8.36 -10.18
CA LEU A 176 -7.12 -7.69 -9.97
C LEU A 176 -7.15 -6.36 -10.71
N GLU A 177 -6.05 -5.60 -10.61
CA GLU A 177 -5.94 -4.31 -11.27
C GLU A 177 -4.49 -3.85 -11.42
N LYS A 178 -4.26 -2.99 -12.41
CA LYS A 178 -2.98 -2.44 -12.79
C LYS A 178 -3.10 -0.94 -13.04
N GLN A 179 -2.18 -0.16 -12.47
CA GLN A 179 -2.07 1.28 -12.65
C GLN A 179 -0.64 1.64 -13.06
N ILE A 180 -0.49 2.73 -13.81
CA ILE A 180 0.81 3.21 -14.27
C ILE A 180 0.95 4.68 -13.86
N ILE A 181 2.10 5.02 -13.26
CA ILE A 181 2.48 6.41 -13.00
C ILE A 181 3.76 6.69 -13.77
N TYR A 182 3.72 7.75 -14.58
CA TYR A 182 4.88 8.25 -15.30
C TYR A 182 5.68 9.19 -14.42
N HIS A 183 6.99 9.18 -14.62
CA HIS A 183 7.94 9.92 -13.81
C HIS A 183 9.00 10.57 -14.69
N ARG A 184 9.68 11.56 -14.11
CA ARG A 184 10.94 12.03 -14.68
C ARG A 184 11.98 10.90 -14.70
N THR A 185 12.89 10.97 -15.66
CA THR A 185 14.06 10.11 -15.69
C THR A 185 15.03 10.49 -14.56
N CYS A 186 15.69 9.49 -13.97
CA CYS A 186 16.76 9.71 -13.00
C CYS A 186 17.89 8.69 -13.14
N TYR A 187 19.07 9.04 -12.62
CA TYR A 187 20.21 8.14 -12.59
C TYR A 187 19.94 6.96 -11.64
N ALA A 188 20.22 5.75 -12.14
CA ALA A 188 20.05 4.51 -11.39
C ALA A 188 18.66 4.39 -10.75
N TRP A 189 17.61 4.52 -11.56
CA TRP A 189 16.20 4.52 -11.15
C TRP A 189 15.80 3.32 -10.27
N LYS A 190 16.40 2.15 -10.50
CA LYS A 190 16.20 0.93 -9.69
C LYS A 190 17.05 0.84 -8.40
N ASN A 191 17.93 1.80 -8.15
CA ASN A 191 18.81 1.80 -6.98
C ASN A 191 18.24 2.64 -5.84
N GLY A 192 16.96 2.46 -5.53
CA GLY A 192 16.34 3.04 -4.34
C GLY A 192 16.40 2.10 -3.15
N TYR A 193 15.51 2.33 -2.20
CA TYR A 193 15.40 1.52 -0.99
C TYR A 193 13.95 1.25 -0.62
N ARG A 194 13.76 0.14 0.09
CA ARG A 194 12.45 -0.25 0.59
C ARG A 194 11.92 0.80 1.56
N LEU A 195 10.68 1.21 1.32
CA LEU A 195 9.89 1.97 2.25
C LEU A 195 8.98 0.98 2.96
N ASN A 196 9.33 0.65 4.20
CA ASN A 196 8.51 -0.21 5.04
C ASN A 196 7.13 0.41 5.29
N LEU A 197 6.27 -0.38 5.94
CA LEU A 197 5.00 0.09 6.47
C LEU A 197 5.22 1.35 7.29
N TYR A 198 4.55 2.43 6.88
CA TYR A 198 4.73 3.75 7.47
C TYR A 198 3.39 4.42 7.47
N PHE A 199 2.88 4.77 8.65
CA PHE A 199 1.70 5.63 8.75
C PHE A 199 2.20 7.06 8.82
N GLY A 200 1.78 7.87 7.84
CA GLY A 200 2.34 9.19 7.65
C GLY A 200 1.53 10.29 8.32
N GLY A 201 2.24 11.26 8.90
CA GLY A 201 1.68 12.47 9.47
C GLY A 201 1.44 12.36 10.97
N VAL A 202 0.37 12.99 11.43
CA VAL A 202 -0.03 13.11 12.85
C VAL A 202 -0.95 11.95 13.31
N CYS A 203 -1.16 10.95 12.46
CA CYS A 203 -2.17 9.91 12.67
C CYS A 203 -1.49 8.57 13.01
N GLU A 204 -1.97 7.91 14.06
CA GLU A 204 -1.51 6.56 14.44
C GLU A 204 -1.96 5.50 13.43
N ALA A 205 -1.30 4.34 13.43
CA ALA A 205 -1.76 3.19 12.67
C ALA A 205 -3.23 2.89 13.03
N PRO A 206 -4.15 2.96 12.06
CA PRO A 206 -5.58 2.85 12.34
C PRO A 206 -6.02 1.42 12.64
N ILE A 207 -5.22 0.45 12.18
CA ILE A 207 -5.60 -0.94 11.99
C ILE A 207 -4.37 -1.83 12.18
N ASP A 208 -4.60 -3.09 12.50
CA ASP A 208 -3.54 -4.09 12.42
C ASP A 208 -3.20 -4.37 10.95
N ILE A 209 -1.91 -4.50 10.62
CA ILE A 209 -1.45 -4.91 9.30
C ILE A 209 -0.44 -6.04 9.46
N ILE A 210 -0.62 -7.11 8.71
CA ILE A 210 0.38 -8.17 8.59
C ILE A 210 0.90 -8.16 7.16
N ALA A 211 2.22 -8.09 7.00
CA ALA A 211 2.86 -8.10 5.71
C ALA A 211 3.97 -9.15 5.63
N GLU A 212 3.96 -9.95 4.59
CA GLU A 212 4.98 -10.95 4.28
C GLU A 212 5.82 -10.45 3.10
N HIS A 213 7.12 -10.32 3.32
CA HIS A 213 8.03 -10.00 2.23
C HIS A 213 8.39 -11.27 1.47
N VAL A 214 8.22 -11.22 0.15
CA VAL A 214 8.45 -12.38 -0.73
C VAL A 214 9.62 -12.02 -1.63
N ASP A 215 10.72 -12.77 -1.51
CA ASP A 215 11.81 -12.64 -2.47
C ASP A 215 11.36 -13.22 -3.81
N GLN A 216 11.73 -12.55 -4.90
CA GLN A 216 11.63 -13.15 -6.22
C GLN A 216 12.73 -14.19 -6.34
N LEU A 217 12.33 -15.46 -6.52
CA LEU A 217 13.21 -16.54 -6.99
C LEU A 217 13.57 -16.31 -8.47
#